data_AF-A0A4R9PAE7-F1
#
_entry.id   AF-A0A4R9PAE7-F1
#
_cell.length_a   1.000
_cell.length_b   1.000
_cell.length_c   1.000
_cell.angle_alpha   90.00
_cell.angle_beta   90.00
_cell.angle_gamma   90.00
#
_symmetry.space_group_name_H-M   'P 1'
#
loop_
_entity.id
_entity.type
_entity.pdbx_description
1 polymer ?
#
loop_
_entity_poly.entity_id
_entity_poly.type
_entity_poly.pdbx_seq_one_letter_code
_entity_poly.pdbx_strand_id
1 'polypeptide(L)'
;SDLYAQVFATVAKGIGITIFVTAVAFALASALGLGIALMALSGSQWLRQIARFYVEIIRGVPILVLLFWIAFAGAPAVVAAWNALTAPLQSAGFIG
;
A
#
# COMPACT_ATOMS: atom_id res chain seq x y z
N SER A 1 31.51 23.54 5.20
CA SER A 1 30.22 23.56 5.91
C SER A 1 29.05 23.11 5.02
N ASP A 2 29.25 22.91 3.72
CA ASP A 2 28.20 22.50 2.77
C ASP A 2 27.71 21.06 2.93
N LEU A 3 28.58 20.14 3.39
CA LEU A 3 28.20 18.76 3.69
C LEU A 3 27.14 18.69 4.80
N TYR A 4 27.28 19.48 5.86
CA TYR A 4 26.28 19.55 6.94
C TYR A 4 24.95 20.12 6.44
N ALA A 5 24.98 21.16 5.59
CA ALA A 5 23.78 21.72 4.98
C ALA A 5 23.07 20.70 4.07
N GLN A 6 23.84 19.90 3.32
CA GLN A 6 23.32 18.87 2.42
C GLN A 6 22.73 17.66 3.18
N VAL A 7 23.39 17.21 4.25
CA VAL A 7 22.84 16.19 5.16
C VAL A 7 21.55 16.70 5.81
N PHE A 8 21.55 17.92 6.33
CA PHE A 8 20.37 18.53 6.93
C PHE A 8 19.20 18.63 5.94
N ALA A 9 19.44 19.08 4.72
CA ALA A 9 18.42 19.16 3.67
C ALA A 9 17.87 17.78 3.29
N THR A 10 18.72 16.75 3.24
CA THR A 10 18.30 15.38 2.92
C THR A 10 17.42 14.80 4.02
N VAL A 11 17.81 14.97 5.29
CA VAL A 11 17.02 14.50 6.44
C VAL A 11 15.68 15.24 6.51
N ALA A 12 15.68 16.57 6.33
CA ALA A 12 14.46 17.37 6.31
C ALA A 12 13.49 16.91 5.21
N LYS A 13 14.00 16.60 4.01
CA LYS A 13 13.20 16.02 2.93
C LYS A 13 12.64 14.63 3.30
N GLY A 14 13.45 13.80 3.95
CA GLY A 14 13.03 12.48 4.45
C GLY A 14 11.86 12.57 5.44
N ILE A 15 11.89 13.53 6.37
CA ILE A 15 10.78 13.78 7.31
C ILE A 15 9.48 14.07 6.55
N GLY A 16 9.53 14.94 5.55
CA GLY A 16 8.36 15.26 4.72
C GLY A 16 7.78 14.04 4.02
N ILE A 17 8.64 13.17 3.46
CA ILE A 17 8.22 11.92 2.81
C ILE A 17 7.55 10.98 3.82
N THR A 18 8.14 10.77 4.99
CA THR A 18 7.57 9.91 6.04
C THR A 18 6.18 10.38 6.45
N ILE A 19 6.02 11.69 6.70
CA ILE A 19 4.71 12.27 7.06
C ILE A 19 3.70 12.06 5.95
N PHE A 20 4.06 12.38 4.70
CA PHE A 20 3.17 12.24 3.56
C PHE A 20 2.72 10.79 3.36
N VAL A 21 3.68 9.85 3.32
CA VAL A 21 3.39 8.42 3.13
C VAL A 21 2.52 7.91 4.28
N THR A 22 2.83 8.27 5.52
CA THR A 22 2.04 7.85 6.70
C THR A 22 0.62 8.39 6.63
N ALA A 23 0.45 9.68 6.32
CA ALA A 23 -0.87 10.30 6.25
C ALA A 23 -1.76 9.64 5.18
N VAL A 24 -1.22 9.44 3.97
CA VAL A 24 -1.97 8.81 2.88
C VAL A 24 -2.26 7.34 3.18
N ALA A 25 -1.25 6.57 3.63
CA ALA A 25 -1.43 5.15 3.95
C ALA A 25 -2.44 4.96 5.09
N PHE A 26 -2.38 5.78 6.13
CA PHE A 26 -3.30 5.71 7.26
C PHE A 26 -4.73 6.09 6.86
N ALA A 27 -4.91 7.12 6.02
CA ALA A 27 -6.22 7.49 5.51
C ALA A 27 -6.86 6.36 4.70
N LEU A 28 -6.09 5.74 3.78
CA LEU A 28 -6.56 4.60 2.98
C LEU A 28 -6.84 3.37 3.84
N ALA A 29 -5.94 3.03 4.76
CA ALA A 29 -6.12 1.91 5.68
C ALA A 29 -7.35 2.10 6.57
N SER A 30 -7.61 3.33 7.04
CA SER A 30 -8.79 3.65 7.86
C SER A 30 -10.09 3.53 7.05
N ALA A 31 -10.11 4.01 5.81
CA ALA A 31 -11.28 3.87 4.93
C ALA A 31 -11.60 2.39 4.65
N LEU A 32 -10.59 1.58 4.34
CA LEU A 32 -10.75 0.14 4.14
C LEU A 32 -11.18 -0.57 5.43
N GLY A 33 -10.53 -0.25 6.55
CA GLY A 33 -10.85 -0.80 7.86
C GLY A 33 -12.30 -0.50 8.28
N LEU A 34 -12.78 0.71 7.99
CA LEU A 34 -14.18 1.08 8.20
C LEU A 34 -15.11 0.23 7.34
N GLY A 35 -14.82 0.05 6.05
CA GLY A 35 -15.61 -0.82 5.17
C GLY A 35 -15.70 -2.25 5.69
N ILE A 36 -14.58 -2.81 6.16
CA ILE A 36 -14.53 -4.15 6.75
C ILE A 36 -15.30 -4.22 8.07
N ALA A 37 -15.20 -3.18 8.91
CA ALA A 37 -15.97 -3.10 10.16
C ALA A 37 -17.49 -3.08 9.88
N LEU A 38 -17.93 -2.34 8.86
CA LEU A 38 -19.33 -2.33 8.42
C LEU A 38 -19.77 -3.71 7.92
N MET A 39 -18.94 -4.41 7.14
CA MET A 39 -19.21 -5.80 6.72
C MET A 39 -19.33 -6.74 7.92
N ALA A 40 -18.50 -6.57 8.95
CA ALA A 40 -18.56 -7.36 10.19
C ALA A 40 -19.80 -7.05 11.05
N LEU A 41 -20.42 -5.88 10.90
CA LEU A 41 -21.66 -5.53 11.58
C LEU A 41 -22.91 -5.96 10.81
N SER A 42 -22.80 -6.19 9.49
CA SER A 42 -23.90 -6.63 8.62
C SER A 42 -24.65 -7.83 9.17
N GLY A 43 -25.98 -7.89 8.97
CA GLY A 43 -26.83 -9.00 9.41
C GLY A 43 -26.49 -10.35 8.73
N SER A 44 -25.83 -10.33 7.58
CA SER A 44 -25.45 -11.53 6.84
C SER A 44 -24.27 -12.25 7.49
N GLN A 45 -24.46 -13.54 7.79
CA GLN A 45 -23.40 -14.40 8.35
C GLN A 45 -22.18 -14.49 7.41
N TRP A 46 -22.41 -14.55 6.09
CA TRP A 46 -21.33 -14.65 5.10
C TRP A 46 -20.39 -13.44 5.11
N LEU A 47 -20.96 -12.22 5.07
CA LEU A 47 -20.18 -10.98 5.13
C LEU A 47 -19.39 -10.88 6.43
N ARG A 48 -19.97 -11.34 7.53
CA ARG A 48 -19.32 -11.37 8.84
C ARG A 48 -18.11 -12.29 8.86
N GLN A 49 -18.24 -13.49 8.29
CA GLN A 49 -17.15 -14.47 8.27
C GLN A 49 -16.01 -14.00 7.36
N ILE A 50 -16.31 -13.44 6.18
CA ILE A 50 -15.29 -12.90 5.29
C ILE A 50 -14.51 -11.77 5.98
N ALA A 51 -15.21 -10.83 6.62
CA ALA A 51 -14.57 -9.73 7.34
C ALA A 51 -13.69 -10.23 8.49
N ARG A 52 -14.16 -11.21 9.28
CA ARG A 52 -13.40 -11.81 10.37
C ARG A 52 -12.16 -12.54 9.87
N PHE A 53 -12.31 -13.37 8.83
CA PHE A 53 -11.22 -14.11 8.21
C PHE A 53 -10.12 -13.18 7.71
N TYR A 54 -10.49 -12.11 6.99
CA TYR A 54 -9.54 -11.10 6.52
C TYR A 54 -8.77 -10.47 7.69
N VAL A 55 -9.48 -10.02 8.73
CA VAL A 55 -8.88 -9.37 9.90
C VAL A 55 -7.97 -10.33 10.67
N GLU A 56 -8.39 -11.58 10.84
CA GLU A 56 -7.63 -12.61 11.54
C GLU A 56 -6.33 -12.97 10.81
N ILE A 57 -6.38 -13.12 9.48
CA ILE A 57 -5.17 -13.34 8.67
C ILE A 57 -4.20 -12.17 8.81
N ILE A 58 -4.65 -10.94 8.55
CA ILE A 58 -3.75 -9.78 8.54
C ILE A 58 -3.13 -9.54 9.92
N ARG A 59 -3.88 -9.81 10.99
CA ARG A 59 -3.37 -9.68 12.37
C ARG A 59 -2.52 -10.88 12.80
N GLY A 60 -2.70 -12.05 12.20
CA GLY A 60 -1.94 -13.26 12.49
C GLY A 60 -0.60 -13.33 11.77
N VAL A 61 -0.47 -12.70 10.60
CA VAL A 61 0.78 -12.70 9.82
C VAL A 61 1.77 -11.67 10.40
N PRO A 62 3.04 -12.05 10.65
CA PRO A 62 4.06 -11.09 11.11
C PRO A 62 4.25 -9.95 10.11
N ILE A 63 4.34 -8.72 10.60
CA ILE A 63 4.45 -7.53 9.75
C ILE A 63 5.66 -7.61 8.80
N LEU A 64 6.78 -8.19 9.25
CA LEU A 64 7.96 -8.38 8.42
C LEU A 64 7.67 -9.25 7.18
N VAL A 65 6.86 -10.30 7.31
CA VAL A 65 6.49 -11.17 6.19
C VAL A 65 5.66 -10.41 5.17
N LEU A 66 4.69 -9.62 5.64
CA LEU A 66 3.87 -8.76 4.77
C LEU A 66 4.72 -7.72 4.06
N LEU A 67 5.63 -7.04 4.79
CA LEU A 67 6.54 -6.05 4.22
C LEU A 67 7.44 -6.67 3.16
N PHE A 68 8.03 -7.84 3.41
CA PHE A 68 8.84 -8.53 2.42
C PHE A 68 8.05 -9.00 1.20
N TRP A 69 6.86 -9.55 1.41
CA TRP A 69 5.99 -9.96 0.32
C TRP A 69 5.61 -8.76 -0.56
N ILE A 70 5.21 -7.64 0.04
CA ILE A 70 4.89 -6.41 -0.70
C ILE A 70 6.13 -5.87 -1.42
N ALA A 71 7.29 -5.83 -0.76
CA ALA A 71 8.50 -5.27 -1.34
C ALA A 71 9.04 -6.09 -2.52
N PHE A 72 9.02 -7.42 -2.43
CA PHE A 72 9.68 -8.29 -3.41
C PHE A 72 8.73 -9.00 -4.39
N ALA A 73 7.46 -9.20 -4.03
CA ALA A 73 6.48 -9.84 -4.91
C ALA A 73 5.37 -8.87 -5.32
N GLY A 74 4.79 -8.15 -4.36
CA GLY A 74 3.66 -7.24 -4.58
C GLY A 74 4.01 -6.08 -5.50
N ALA A 75 5.06 -5.31 -5.20
CA ALA A 75 5.45 -4.16 -6.00
C ALA A 75 5.85 -4.55 -7.44
N PRO A 76 6.67 -5.59 -7.67
CA PRO A 76 6.94 -6.07 -9.02
C PRO A 76 5.69 -6.56 -9.75
N ALA A 77 4.77 -7.25 -9.08
CA ALA A 77 3.52 -7.69 -9.70
C ALA A 77 2.64 -6.51 -10.14
N VAL A 78 2.56 -5.46 -9.32
CA VAL A 78 1.83 -4.22 -9.69
C VAL A 78 2.47 -3.56 -10.91
N VAL A 79 3.80 -3.45 -10.94
CA VAL A 79 4.54 -2.90 -12.08
C VAL A 79 4.33 -3.76 -13.34
N ALA A 80 4.38 -5.09 -13.21
CA ALA A 80 4.15 -6.01 -14.31
C ALA A 80 2.71 -5.89 -14.85
N ALA A 81 1.72 -5.79 -13.96
CA ALA A 81 0.33 -5.58 -14.34
C ALA A 81 0.14 -4.25 -15.07
N TRP A 82 0.76 -3.17 -14.57
CA TRP A 82 0.76 -1.87 -15.24
C TRP A 82 1.38 -1.96 -16.63
N ASN A 83 2.57 -2.55 -16.74
CA ASN A 83 3.27 -2.74 -18.01
C ASN A 83 2.45 -3.60 -18.97
N ALA A 84 1.74 -4.64 -18.51
CA ALA A 84 0.89 -5.46 -19.37
C ALA A 84 -0.31 -4.67 -19.91
N LEU A 85 -0.88 -3.77 -19.11
CA LEU A 85 -1.98 -2.89 -19.51
C LEU A 85 -1.52 -1.76 -20.45
N THR A 86 -0.31 -1.24 -20.27
CA THR A 86 0.23 -0.16 -21.09
C THR A 86 1.03 -0.63 -22.31
N ALA A 87 1.58 -1.85 -22.31
CA ALA A 87 2.29 -2.45 -23.43
C ALA A 87 1.53 -2.37 -24.78
N PRO A 88 0.22 -2.66 -24.87
CA PRO A 88 -0.50 -2.49 -26.13
C PRO A 88 -0.55 -1.01 -26.58
N LEU A 89 -0.69 -0.07 -25.64
CA LEU A 89 -0.69 1.38 -25.92
C LEU A 89 0.70 1.92 -26.28
N GLN A 90 1.75 1.35 -25.69
CA GLN A 90 3.15 1.63 -26.02
C GLN A 90 3.50 1.11 -27.41
N SER A 91 3.08 -0.12 -27.75
CA SER A 91 3.28 -0.69 -29.09
C SER A 91 2.51 0.05 -30.18
N ALA A 92 1.39 0.70 -29.83
CA ALA A 92 0.62 1.57 -30.71
C ALA A 92 1.21 3.00 -30.83
N GLY A 93 2.31 3.31 -30.14
CA GLY A 93 3.03 4.58 -30.24
C GLY A 93 2.40 5.76 -29.50
N PHE A 94 1.39 5.53 -28.66
CA PHE A 94 0.68 6.59 -27.93
C PHE A 94 1.34 6.97 -26.59
N ILE A 95 2.20 6.12 -26.05
CA ILE A 95 2.90 6.36 -24.79
C ILE A 95 4.31 5.79 -24.91
N GLY A 96 5.34 6.59 -24.59
CA GLY A 96 6.74 6.17 -24.56
C GLY A 96 7.09 5.45 -23.27
#